data_AF-A0A7J6L8N3-F1
#
_entry.id   AF-A0A7J6L8N3-F1
#
_cell.length_a   1.000
_cell.length_b   1.000
_cell.length_c   1.000
_cell.angle_alpha   90.00
_cell.angle_beta   90.00
_cell.angle_gamma   90.00
#
_symmetry.space_group_name_H-M   'P 1'
#
loop_
_entity.id
_entity.type
_entity.pdbx_description
1 polymer ?
#
loop_
_entity_poly.entity_id
_entity_poly.type
_entity_poly.pdbx_seq_one_letter_code
_entity_poly.pdbx_strand_id
1 'polypeptide(L)'
;MSLHHPFVQGLGDGTLDPEAFKTYMAQDTLYLNGYVRSLSSCIAKSDITATMGKELSVFIEGVKGELEACHQHYVDNPDATGPEAACRKYVDFLLNVSRADCGPSVMIAAVIPCSRLYAWLGKELTAGREIPEDHPYRRWLLFYADEPINTSARALEALLDKQVRVCEVQEVGQAYRRAMELEYDFFDSFEAPIGRPAGGPLRIPTVLVVSGSESGGGSGHQADLKTLEALGVYSTSALTSIAAQNTQGVQQVQLVADNLLAAQINSVISDFDVSVVKVGSVPSSRQLRVVAEKLHGLPLVVDPVLPSTPTDDAAVQRDADDVLAAYKDHIFPLATIVTSTLSEARRLLGRRESVGVDEARSVARALAQYGPKYVLVRIDGDCRDTETRGGVLYGRENEEFYEYTDKKISTTNTPGAGCTLASAIAGFMARGYPVPDAVERAIGYLHEVIARSEGTPLGQGPNRPLVHSGNSIWVNYF
;
A
#
# COMPACT_ATOMS: atom_id res chain seq x y z
N MET A 1 7.68 2.18 -10.81
CA MET A 1 6.66 2.71 -9.89
C MET A 1 6.53 4.22 -10.00
N SER A 2 7.58 5.02 -9.76
CA SER A 2 7.48 6.49 -9.75
C SER A 2 7.02 7.13 -11.07
N LEU A 3 7.43 6.60 -12.24
CA LEU A 3 6.95 7.14 -13.53
C LEU A 3 5.44 7.06 -13.66
N HIS A 4 4.81 6.00 -13.15
CA HIS A 4 3.36 5.79 -13.21
C HIS A 4 2.61 6.39 -12.02
N HIS A 5 3.31 7.12 -11.15
CA HIS A 5 2.69 7.77 -10.00
C HIS A 5 1.73 8.87 -10.48
N PRO A 6 0.49 8.97 -9.96
CA PRO A 6 -0.46 9.98 -10.42
C PRO A 6 0.05 11.42 -10.30
N PHE A 7 0.72 11.79 -9.21
CA PHE A 7 1.44 13.08 -9.11
C PHE A 7 2.41 13.32 -10.30
N VAL A 8 3.24 12.33 -10.63
CA VAL A 8 4.27 12.43 -11.69
C VAL A 8 3.62 12.44 -13.09
N GLN A 9 2.56 11.67 -13.30
CA GLN A 9 1.78 11.70 -14.53
C GLN A 9 1.10 13.06 -14.72
N GLY A 10 0.45 13.59 -13.68
CA GLY A 10 -0.17 14.91 -13.68
C GLY A 10 0.81 16.05 -13.90
N LEU A 11 2.03 15.92 -13.36
CA LEU A 11 3.14 16.83 -13.63
C LEU A 11 3.55 16.79 -15.11
N GLY A 12 3.56 15.58 -15.68
CA GLY A 12 3.95 15.30 -17.05
C GLY A 12 2.95 15.76 -18.10
N ASP A 13 1.65 15.63 -17.85
CA ASP A 13 0.59 15.99 -18.80
C ASP A 13 -0.03 17.38 -18.52
N GLY A 14 0.37 18.02 -17.41
CA GLY A 14 -0.08 19.35 -17.01
C GLY A 14 -1.39 19.38 -16.22
N THR A 15 -1.93 18.21 -15.82
CA THR A 15 -3.20 18.10 -15.09
C THR A 15 -3.07 18.16 -13.57
N LEU A 16 -1.85 18.11 -13.02
CA LEU A 16 -1.61 18.23 -11.58
C LEU A 16 -2.19 19.54 -11.03
N ASP A 17 -2.66 19.54 -9.78
CA ASP A 17 -3.13 20.74 -9.09
C ASP A 17 -1.96 21.73 -8.84
N PRO A 18 -2.05 22.98 -9.32
CA PRO A 18 -0.99 23.98 -9.12
C PRO A 18 -0.65 24.23 -7.65
N GLU A 19 -1.61 24.15 -6.73
CA GLU A 19 -1.33 24.36 -5.30
C GLU A 19 -0.62 23.15 -4.68
N ALA A 20 -0.96 21.94 -5.11
CA ALA A 20 -0.23 20.74 -4.73
C ALA A 20 1.22 20.80 -5.24
N PHE A 21 1.43 21.24 -6.48
CA PHE A 21 2.76 21.43 -7.04
C PHE A 21 3.58 22.49 -6.30
N LYS A 22 2.98 23.65 -5.96
CA LYS A 22 3.67 24.67 -5.14
C LYS A 22 4.06 24.14 -3.76
N THR A 23 3.17 23.37 -3.13
CA THR A 23 3.45 22.76 -1.82
C THR A 23 4.60 21.76 -1.94
N TYR A 24 4.58 20.91 -2.97
CA TYR A 24 5.69 20.02 -3.33
C TYR A 24 7.00 20.79 -3.49
N MET A 25 7.04 21.86 -4.30
CA MET A 25 8.26 22.67 -4.51
C MET A 25 8.76 23.32 -3.20
N ALA A 26 7.85 23.73 -2.31
CA ALA A 26 8.22 24.31 -1.02
C ALA A 26 8.86 23.25 -0.11
N GLN A 27 8.25 22.08 -0.03
CA GLN A 27 8.78 20.95 0.75
C GLN A 27 10.08 20.41 0.17
N ASP A 28 10.22 20.36 -1.16
CA ASP A 28 11.44 19.92 -1.83
C ASP A 28 12.60 20.90 -1.52
N THR A 29 12.32 22.20 -1.48
CA THR A 29 13.29 23.21 -1.03
C THR A 29 13.76 22.95 0.41
N LEU A 30 12.84 22.58 1.32
CA LEU A 30 13.18 22.23 2.70
C LEU A 30 13.98 20.92 2.79
N TYR A 31 13.64 19.95 1.94
CA TYR A 31 14.38 18.70 1.80
C TYR A 31 15.82 18.94 1.32
N LEU A 32 16.02 19.80 0.31
CA LEU A 32 17.35 20.13 -0.23
C LEU A 32 18.29 20.74 0.83
N ASN A 33 17.77 21.43 1.85
CA ASN A 33 18.57 21.86 3.00
C ASN A 33 19.13 20.67 3.81
N GLY A 34 18.31 19.64 4.04
CA GLY A 34 18.73 18.39 4.67
C GLY A 34 19.73 17.61 3.79
N TYR A 35 19.48 17.60 2.49
CA TYR A 35 20.31 16.98 1.47
C TYR A 35 21.74 17.56 1.46
N VAL A 36 21.87 18.88 1.39
CA VAL A 36 23.18 19.57 1.41
C VAL A 36 23.93 19.33 2.73
N ARG A 37 23.21 19.26 3.87
CA ARG A 37 23.81 18.93 5.17
C ARG A 37 24.36 17.50 5.19
N SER A 38 23.64 16.55 4.58
CA SER A 38 24.08 15.16 4.43
C SER A 38 25.32 15.06 3.54
N LEU A 39 25.31 15.68 2.36
CA LEU A 39 26.47 15.76 1.47
C LEU A 39 27.69 16.41 2.14
N SER A 40 27.48 17.49 2.89
CA SER A 40 28.56 18.15 3.64
C SER A 40 29.15 17.23 4.71
N SER A 41 28.31 16.39 5.33
CA SER A 41 28.76 15.36 6.28
C SER A 41 29.56 14.25 5.59
N CYS A 42 29.16 13.85 4.36
CA CYS A 42 29.97 12.93 3.54
C CYS A 42 31.36 13.51 3.27
N ILE A 43 31.44 14.78 2.87
CA ILE A 43 32.71 15.45 2.61
C ILE A 43 33.56 15.49 3.88
N ALA A 44 32.97 15.84 5.02
CA ALA A 44 33.69 15.92 6.30
C ALA A 44 34.25 14.56 6.76
N LYS A 45 33.58 13.46 6.39
CA LYS A 45 34.02 12.08 6.68
C LYS A 45 34.89 11.48 5.57
N SER A 46 35.03 12.16 4.44
CA SER A 46 35.89 11.73 3.34
C SER A 46 37.34 12.12 3.59
N ASP A 47 38.29 11.34 3.08
CA ASP A 47 39.70 11.71 3.11
C ASP A 47 39.91 12.98 2.26
N ILE A 48 40.52 14.01 2.83
CA ILE A 48 40.72 15.33 2.19
C ILE A 48 41.63 15.28 0.95
N THR A 49 42.40 14.19 0.79
CA THR A 49 43.20 13.94 -0.42
C THR A 49 42.43 13.19 -1.51
N ALA A 50 41.21 12.72 -1.22
CA ALA A 50 40.41 11.91 -2.12
C ALA A 50 39.56 12.76 -3.08
N THR A 51 39.50 12.31 -4.34
CA THR A 51 38.67 12.86 -5.43
C THR A 51 37.20 13.08 -5.02
N MET A 52 36.70 12.26 -4.09
CA MET A 52 35.33 12.27 -3.58
C MET A 52 34.89 13.62 -2.99
N GLY A 53 35.70 14.25 -2.14
CA GLY A 53 35.33 15.53 -1.51
C GLY A 53 35.16 16.66 -2.55
N LYS A 54 36.01 16.64 -3.59
CA LYS A 54 35.93 17.60 -4.71
C LYS A 54 34.68 17.34 -5.57
N GLU A 55 34.40 16.08 -5.92
CA GLU A 55 33.22 15.72 -6.70
C GLU A 55 31.93 16.12 -5.96
N LEU A 56 31.79 15.76 -4.68
CA LEU A 56 30.63 16.14 -3.86
C LEU A 56 30.46 17.66 -3.68
N SER A 57 31.55 18.43 -3.67
CA SER A 57 31.47 19.90 -3.59
C SER A 57 30.81 20.51 -4.85
N VAL A 58 31.11 19.95 -6.03
CA VAL A 58 30.47 20.36 -7.29
C VAL A 58 28.97 20.05 -7.26
N PHE A 59 28.57 18.92 -6.65
CA PHE A 59 27.15 18.59 -6.47
C PHE A 59 26.42 19.59 -5.58
N ILE A 60 27.01 19.98 -4.45
CA ILE A 60 26.42 20.99 -3.55
C ILE A 60 26.23 22.32 -4.28
N GLU A 61 27.17 22.72 -5.14
CA GLU A 61 27.03 23.93 -5.97
C GLU A 61 25.90 23.79 -7.00
N GLY A 62 25.76 22.60 -7.62
CA GLY A 62 24.65 22.29 -8.52
C GLY A 62 23.26 22.42 -7.86
N VAL A 63 23.11 21.98 -6.61
CA VAL A 63 21.86 22.11 -5.84
C VAL A 63 21.48 23.59 -5.63
N LYS A 64 22.45 24.49 -5.44
CA LYS A 64 22.15 25.93 -5.38
C LYS A 64 21.62 26.45 -6.72
N GLY A 65 22.22 26.01 -7.83
CA GLY A 65 21.73 26.33 -9.17
C GLY A 65 20.31 25.83 -9.42
N GLU A 66 19.95 24.67 -8.90
CA GLU A 66 18.59 24.12 -8.95
C GLU A 66 17.57 24.96 -8.17
N LEU A 67 17.95 25.43 -6.98
CA LEU A 67 17.11 26.31 -6.17
C LEU A 67 16.83 27.64 -6.89
N GLU A 68 17.86 28.25 -7.47
CA GLU A 68 17.76 29.53 -8.18
C GLU A 68 17.06 29.41 -9.54
N ALA A 69 17.38 28.36 -10.31
CA ALA A 69 16.90 28.22 -11.68
C ALA A 69 15.49 27.63 -11.79
N CYS A 70 15.07 26.82 -10.82
CA CYS A 70 13.79 26.09 -10.85
C CYS A 70 12.87 26.46 -9.67
N HIS A 71 13.33 26.30 -8.43
CA HIS A 71 12.44 26.38 -7.25
C HIS A 71 11.92 27.78 -6.96
N GLN A 72 12.78 28.80 -7.00
CA GLN A 72 12.40 30.20 -6.77
C GLN A 72 11.38 30.74 -7.78
N HIS A 73 11.14 30.04 -8.89
CA HIS A 73 10.09 30.41 -9.83
C HIS A 73 8.68 30.09 -9.30
N TYR A 74 8.56 29.05 -8.47
CA TYR A 74 7.27 28.53 -8.02
C TYR A 74 6.97 28.87 -6.55
N VAL A 75 8.00 29.13 -5.74
CA VAL A 75 7.87 29.37 -4.30
C VAL A 75 8.73 30.53 -3.85
N ASP A 76 8.10 31.57 -3.31
CA ASP A 76 8.79 32.77 -2.79
C ASP A 76 9.33 32.57 -1.35
N ASN A 77 8.60 31.84 -0.50
CA ASN A 77 8.98 31.58 0.89
C ASN A 77 8.69 30.12 1.29
N PRO A 78 9.66 29.20 1.11
CA PRO A 78 9.48 27.78 1.41
C PRO A 78 9.36 27.49 2.91
N ASP A 79 9.83 28.38 3.79
CA ASP A 79 9.82 28.18 5.24
C ASP A 79 8.47 28.49 5.90
N ALA A 80 7.50 29.04 5.16
CA ALA A 80 6.25 29.56 5.72
C ALA A 80 5.43 28.52 6.52
N THR A 81 5.48 27.25 6.13
CA THR A 81 4.71 26.15 6.76
C THR A 81 5.60 25.14 7.50
N GLY A 82 6.92 25.23 7.37
CA GLY A 82 7.87 24.23 7.85
C GLY A 82 7.76 22.87 7.14
N PRO A 83 8.64 21.90 7.47
CA PRO A 83 8.69 20.62 6.78
C PRO A 83 7.54 19.72 7.22
N GLU A 84 6.81 19.11 6.29
CA GLU A 84 5.72 18.16 6.52
C GLU A 84 6.23 16.76 6.91
N ALA A 85 5.32 15.84 7.25
CA ALA A 85 5.69 14.54 7.78
C ALA A 85 6.57 13.70 6.83
N ALA A 86 6.27 13.69 5.53
CA ALA A 86 7.07 12.98 4.53
C ALA A 86 8.46 13.64 4.37
N CYS A 87 8.51 14.97 4.22
CA CYS A 87 9.77 15.73 4.18
C CYS A 87 10.65 15.46 5.41
N ARG A 88 10.07 15.57 6.63
CA ARG A 88 10.79 15.31 7.87
C ARG A 88 11.34 13.89 7.94
N LYS A 89 10.52 12.88 7.62
CA LYS A 89 10.96 11.47 7.60
C LYS A 89 12.16 11.27 6.67
N TYR A 90 12.14 11.91 5.50
CA TYR A 90 13.23 11.76 4.54
C TYR A 90 14.50 12.50 4.98
N VAL A 91 14.38 13.75 5.42
CA VAL A 91 15.50 14.51 5.97
C VAL A 91 16.11 13.81 7.19
N ASP A 92 15.29 13.29 8.09
CA ASP A 92 15.75 12.54 9.27
C ASP A 92 16.52 11.29 8.85
N PHE A 93 16.05 10.55 7.84
CA PHE A 93 16.79 9.41 7.29
C PHE A 93 18.18 9.82 6.80
N LEU A 94 18.28 10.86 5.95
CA LEU A 94 19.57 11.33 5.42
C LEU A 94 20.53 11.76 6.53
N LEU A 95 20.03 12.52 7.51
CA LEU A 95 20.84 13.00 8.63
C LEU A 95 21.24 11.88 9.59
N ASN A 96 20.38 10.87 9.80
CA ASN A 96 20.69 9.73 10.65
C ASN A 96 21.75 8.82 10.01
N VAL A 97 21.63 8.53 8.71
CA VAL A 97 22.69 7.86 7.95
C VAL A 97 23.99 8.67 8.05
N SER A 98 23.90 9.99 7.95
CA SER A 98 25.07 10.86 8.05
C SER A 98 25.71 10.91 9.44
N ARG A 99 24.96 10.61 10.51
CA ARG A 99 25.45 10.58 11.90
C ARG A 99 25.96 9.21 12.31
N ALA A 100 25.42 8.15 11.72
CA ALA A 100 25.84 6.78 12.00
C ALA A 100 27.33 6.59 11.68
N ASP A 101 27.95 5.61 12.33
CA ASP A 101 29.31 5.16 12.06
C ASP A 101 29.36 4.25 10.81
N CYS A 102 28.61 4.62 9.77
CA CYS A 102 28.54 3.90 8.50
C CYS A 102 29.59 4.45 7.52
N GLY A 103 30.05 3.58 6.61
CA GLY A 103 31.02 3.94 5.59
C GLY A 103 30.50 5.01 4.60
N PRO A 104 31.40 5.79 3.95
CA PRO A 104 31.02 6.80 2.97
C PRO A 104 30.13 6.30 1.83
N SER A 105 30.29 5.02 1.42
CA SER A 105 29.49 4.36 0.40
C SER A 105 27.99 4.33 0.76
N VAL A 106 27.66 4.05 2.02
CA VAL A 106 26.26 4.00 2.50
C VAL A 106 25.63 5.39 2.51
N MET A 107 26.41 6.40 2.91
CA MET A 107 25.94 7.79 2.90
C MET A 107 25.68 8.30 1.48
N ILE A 108 26.57 7.99 0.54
CA ILE A 108 26.39 8.32 -0.89
C ILE A 108 25.17 7.59 -1.47
N ALA A 109 24.98 6.32 -1.11
CA ALA A 109 23.83 5.55 -1.57
C ALA A 109 22.48 6.12 -1.10
N ALA A 110 22.45 6.77 0.06
CA ALA A 110 21.25 7.42 0.58
C ALA A 110 20.87 8.71 -0.18
N VAL A 111 21.86 9.41 -0.76
CA VAL A 111 21.65 10.71 -1.44
C VAL A 111 21.53 10.61 -2.96
N ILE A 112 21.99 9.52 -3.59
CA ILE A 112 21.86 9.34 -5.05
C ILE A 112 20.41 9.32 -5.54
N PRO A 113 19.48 8.58 -4.90
CA PRO A 113 18.15 8.33 -5.44
C PRO A 113 17.40 9.57 -5.91
N CYS A 114 17.40 10.66 -5.15
CA CYS A 114 16.72 11.90 -5.56
C CYS A 114 17.28 12.42 -6.89
N SER A 115 18.60 12.69 -6.95
CA SER A 115 19.25 13.25 -8.14
C SER A 115 19.03 12.39 -9.39
N ARG A 116 19.07 11.07 -9.21
CA ARG A 116 18.92 10.13 -10.32
C ARG A 116 17.47 10.02 -10.80
N LEU A 117 16.55 9.95 -9.86
CA LEU A 117 15.12 9.82 -10.12
C LEU A 117 14.61 11.05 -10.87
N TYR A 118 14.91 12.25 -10.39
CA TYR A 118 14.45 13.48 -11.03
C TYR A 118 15.01 13.64 -12.45
N ALA A 119 16.32 13.41 -12.65
CA ALA A 119 16.94 13.44 -13.98
C ALA A 119 16.31 12.42 -14.94
N TRP A 120 16.00 11.22 -14.44
CA TRP A 120 15.33 10.19 -15.23
C TRP A 120 13.88 10.56 -15.57
N LEU A 121 13.10 11.01 -14.59
CA LEU A 121 11.72 11.44 -14.78
C LEU A 121 11.63 12.60 -15.78
N GLY A 122 12.51 13.60 -15.68
CA GLY A 122 12.57 14.70 -16.65
C GLY A 122 12.72 14.18 -18.08
N LYS A 123 13.63 13.23 -18.31
CA LYS A 123 13.81 12.60 -19.63
C LYS A 123 12.62 11.78 -20.08
N GLU A 124 12.11 10.89 -19.25
CA GLU A 124 11.00 10.00 -19.62
C GLU A 124 9.73 10.80 -19.88
N LEU A 125 9.44 11.78 -19.04
CA LEU A 125 8.29 12.65 -19.25
C LEU A 125 8.48 13.40 -20.56
N THR A 126 9.61 14.04 -20.83
CA THR A 126 9.82 14.82 -22.07
C THR A 126 10.14 14.01 -23.33
N ALA A 127 10.30 12.69 -23.24
CA ALA A 127 10.75 11.85 -24.34
C ALA A 127 9.80 11.92 -25.55
N GLY A 128 10.35 12.31 -26.71
CA GLY A 128 9.62 12.29 -27.98
C GLY A 128 8.47 13.29 -28.09
N ARG A 129 8.38 14.27 -27.20
CA ARG A 129 7.33 15.30 -27.20
C ARG A 129 7.89 16.71 -27.07
N GLU A 130 7.23 17.66 -27.74
CA GLU A 130 7.46 19.09 -27.53
C GLU A 130 6.57 19.57 -26.38
N ILE A 131 7.14 20.29 -25.41
CA ILE A 131 6.38 20.80 -24.26
C ILE A 131 5.81 22.19 -24.59
N PRO A 132 4.47 22.36 -24.64
CA PRO A 132 3.83 23.63 -24.95
C PRO A 132 4.33 24.77 -24.06
N GLU A 133 4.41 25.99 -24.59
CA GLU A 133 4.87 27.17 -23.83
C GLU A 133 3.97 27.50 -22.63
N ASP A 134 2.68 27.20 -22.73
CA ASP A 134 1.66 27.42 -21.71
C ASP A 134 1.54 26.26 -20.69
N HIS A 135 2.36 25.22 -20.82
CA HIS A 135 2.35 24.10 -19.88
C HIS A 135 2.75 24.58 -18.47
N PRO A 136 1.93 24.37 -17.42
CA PRO A 136 2.12 24.99 -16.10
C PRO A 136 3.43 24.60 -15.42
N TYR A 137 3.91 23.39 -15.69
CA TYR A 137 5.13 22.83 -15.10
C TYR A 137 6.32 22.76 -16.07
N ARG A 138 6.25 23.49 -17.19
CA ARG A 138 7.23 23.43 -18.28
C ARG A 138 8.67 23.59 -17.79
N ARG A 139 8.89 24.53 -16.88
CA ARG A 139 10.24 24.84 -16.38
C ARG A 139 10.84 23.68 -15.60
N TRP A 140 10.03 22.98 -14.82
CA TRP A 140 10.47 21.80 -14.07
C TRP A 140 10.82 20.67 -15.06
N LEU A 141 9.93 20.41 -16.02
CA LEU A 141 10.12 19.35 -17.02
C LEU A 141 11.40 19.55 -17.83
N LEU A 142 11.64 20.76 -18.32
CA LEU A 142 12.83 21.06 -19.12
C LEU A 142 14.11 21.11 -18.29
N PHE A 143 14.04 21.60 -17.05
CA PHE A 143 15.22 21.64 -16.17
C PHE A 143 15.76 20.23 -15.91
N TYR A 144 14.91 19.30 -15.46
CA TYR A 144 15.38 17.95 -15.16
C TYR A 144 15.60 17.07 -16.40
N ALA A 145 15.02 17.43 -17.55
CA ALA A 145 15.35 16.79 -18.82
C ALA A 145 16.73 17.18 -19.36
N ASP A 146 17.32 18.27 -18.86
CA ASP A 146 18.55 18.83 -19.41
C ASP A 146 19.75 17.89 -19.21
N GLU A 147 20.66 17.89 -20.20
CA GLU A 147 21.78 16.94 -20.23
C GLU A 147 22.85 17.21 -19.14
N PRO A 148 23.16 18.46 -18.76
CA PRO A 148 24.02 18.75 -17.60
C PRO A 148 23.50 18.15 -16.30
N ILE A 149 22.18 18.23 -16.04
CA ILE A 149 21.55 17.63 -14.84
C ILE A 149 21.71 16.11 -14.88
N ASN A 150 21.45 15.49 -16.03
CA ASN A 150 21.62 14.06 -16.22
C ASN A 150 23.09 13.60 -16.09
N THR A 151 24.02 14.39 -16.61
CA THR A 151 25.45 14.13 -16.52
C THR A 151 25.92 14.20 -15.07
N SER A 152 25.43 15.19 -14.32
CA SER A 152 25.68 15.33 -12.90
C SER A 152 25.15 14.10 -12.14
N ALA A 153 23.88 13.73 -12.31
CA ALA A 153 23.30 12.57 -11.63
C ALA A 153 24.09 11.26 -11.89
N ARG A 154 24.49 11.00 -13.14
CA ARG A 154 25.33 9.83 -13.49
C ARG A 154 26.72 9.89 -12.87
N ALA A 155 27.30 11.08 -12.72
CA ALA A 155 28.60 11.22 -12.07
C ALA A 155 28.52 10.87 -10.57
N LEU A 156 27.39 11.13 -9.91
CA LEU A 156 27.18 10.74 -8.51
C LEU A 156 27.03 9.22 -8.36
N GLU A 157 26.31 8.58 -9.27
CA GLU A 157 26.24 7.11 -9.35
C GLU A 157 27.62 6.49 -9.58
N ALA A 158 28.38 7.00 -10.55
CA ALA A 158 29.72 6.52 -10.85
C ALA A 158 30.69 6.71 -9.67
N LEU A 159 30.44 7.71 -8.80
CA LEU A 159 31.19 7.88 -7.56
C LEU A 159 30.86 6.76 -6.56
N LEU A 160 29.59 6.36 -6.40
CA LEU A 160 29.24 5.21 -5.56
C LEU A 160 29.90 3.92 -6.06
N ASP A 161 29.85 3.65 -7.36
CA ASP A 161 30.45 2.46 -7.96
C ASP A 161 31.96 2.35 -7.69
N LYS A 162 32.65 3.49 -7.63
CA LYS A 162 34.09 3.54 -7.30
C LYS A 162 34.38 3.31 -5.81
N GLN A 163 33.44 3.62 -4.92
CA GLN A 163 33.65 3.62 -3.47
C GLN A 163 33.15 2.34 -2.80
N VAL A 164 32.10 1.72 -3.35
CA VAL A 164 31.45 0.56 -2.72
C VAL A 164 32.40 -0.65 -2.67
N ARG A 165 32.56 -1.21 -1.46
CA ARG A 165 33.26 -2.47 -1.27
C ARG A 165 32.27 -3.63 -1.29
N VAL A 166 32.74 -4.82 -1.68
CA VAL A 166 31.90 -6.03 -1.76
C VAL A 166 31.19 -6.33 -0.43
N CYS A 167 31.84 -6.08 0.71
CA CYS A 167 31.25 -6.28 2.04
C CYS A 167 30.13 -5.28 2.39
N GLU A 168 30.00 -4.16 1.67
CA GLU A 168 29.05 -3.08 1.97
C GLU A 168 27.79 -3.13 1.06
N VAL A 169 27.75 -4.03 0.08
CA VAL A 169 26.70 -4.07 -0.96
C VAL A 169 25.29 -4.19 -0.37
N GLN A 170 25.12 -4.98 0.70
CA GLN A 170 23.81 -5.11 1.35
C GLN A 170 23.35 -3.80 2.01
N GLU A 171 24.23 -3.15 2.78
CA GLU A 171 23.92 -1.90 3.49
C GLU A 171 23.68 -0.74 2.52
N VAL A 172 24.51 -0.65 1.47
CA VAL A 172 24.34 0.29 0.35
C VAL A 172 23.00 0.08 -0.33
N GLY A 173 22.64 -1.17 -0.66
CA GLY A 173 21.37 -1.50 -1.29
C GLY A 173 20.16 -1.19 -0.41
N GLN A 174 20.28 -1.38 0.91
CA GLN A 174 19.23 -1.02 1.87
C GLN A 174 19.04 0.50 1.95
N ALA A 175 20.12 1.27 2.05
CA ALA A 175 20.07 2.73 2.08
C ALA A 175 19.46 3.31 0.80
N TYR A 176 19.88 2.81 -0.37
CA TYR A 176 19.35 3.23 -1.66
C TYR A 176 17.85 2.92 -1.78
N ARG A 177 17.44 1.68 -1.45
CA ARG A 177 16.03 1.28 -1.50
C ARG A 177 15.19 2.14 -0.56
N ARG A 178 15.68 2.39 0.65
CA ARG A 178 14.96 3.21 1.63
C ARG A 178 14.78 4.64 1.16
N ALA A 179 15.80 5.23 0.53
CA ALA A 179 15.67 6.55 -0.09
C ALA A 179 14.66 6.56 -1.25
N MET A 180 14.65 5.52 -2.11
CA MET A 180 13.64 5.41 -3.18
C MET A 180 12.21 5.25 -2.64
N GLU A 181 12.01 4.50 -1.54
CA GLU A 181 10.71 4.40 -0.85
C GLU A 181 10.29 5.76 -0.29
N LEU A 182 11.21 6.48 0.35
CA LEU A 182 10.95 7.80 0.91
C LEU A 182 10.61 8.83 -0.17
N GLU A 183 11.21 8.74 -1.36
CA GLU A 183 10.83 9.59 -2.49
C GLU A 183 9.46 9.26 -3.05
N TYR A 184 9.12 7.97 -3.08
CA TYR A 184 7.78 7.56 -3.45
C TYR A 184 6.75 8.12 -2.46
N ASP A 185 7.00 7.96 -1.15
CA ASP A 185 6.18 8.53 -0.08
C ASP A 185 6.11 10.07 -0.14
N PHE A 186 7.18 10.71 -0.63
CA PHE A 186 7.23 12.16 -0.83
C PHE A 186 6.22 12.60 -1.89
N PHE A 187 6.20 11.98 -3.07
CA PHE A 187 5.18 12.24 -4.08
C PHE A 187 3.76 11.92 -3.59
N ASP A 188 3.58 10.79 -2.90
CA ASP A 188 2.29 10.37 -2.31
C ASP A 188 1.74 11.42 -1.34
N SER A 189 2.60 12.21 -0.67
CA SER A 189 2.16 13.26 0.26
C SER A 189 1.55 14.49 -0.41
N PHE A 190 1.83 14.68 -1.70
CA PHE A 190 1.29 15.79 -2.51
C PHE A 190 0.20 15.35 -3.47
N GLU A 191 -0.10 14.06 -3.52
CA GLU A 191 -1.41 13.65 -4.00
C GLU A 191 -2.44 14.22 -3.03
N ALA A 192 -3.30 15.11 -3.56
CA ALA A 192 -4.59 15.30 -2.95
C ALA A 192 -5.14 13.89 -2.69
N PRO A 193 -5.51 13.51 -1.44
CA PRO A 193 -6.12 12.20 -1.21
C PRO A 193 -7.23 12.08 -2.25
N ILE A 194 -7.09 11.09 -3.15
CA ILE A 194 -7.83 11.07 -4.41
C ILE A 194 -9.32 11.26 -4.07
N GLY A 195 -9.86 12.42 -4.44
CA GLY A 195 -11.12 12.93 -3.88
C GLY A 195 -11.18 14.43 -3.58
N ARG A 196 -10.11 15.21 -3.69
CA ARG A 196 -10.19 16.68 -3.63
C ARG A 196 -10.37 17.25 -5.05
N PRO A 197 -11.59 17.61 -5.49
CA PRO A 197 -11.71 18.51 -6.64
C PRO A 197 -10.98 19.82 -6.30
N ALA A 198 -10.33 20.45 -7.27
CA ALA A 198 -9.68 21.75 -7.09
C ALA A 198 -10.67 22.73 -6.43
N GLY A 199 -10.38 23.16 -5.19
CA GLY A 199 -11.25 24.04 -4.40
C GLY A 199 -12.36 23.37 -3.56
N GLY A 200 -12.40 22.04 -3.45
CA GLY A 200 -13.36 21.30 -2.63
C GLY A 200 -12.91 21.04 -1.17
N PRO A 201 -13.85 20.72 -0.26
CA PRO A 201 -13.53 20.34 1.12
C PRO A 201 -12.66 19.07 1.16
N LEU A 202 -11.87 18.91 2.22
CA LEU A 202 -11.11 17.69 2.49
C LEU A 202 -12.06 16.48 2.48
N ARG A 203 -11.89 15.55 1.53
CA ARG A 203 -12.53 14.23 1.56
C ARG A 203 -11.59 13.24 2.23
N ILE A 204 -11.99 12.76 3.40
CA ILE A 204 -11.27 11.71 4.12
C ILE A 204 -11.72 10.37 3.53
N PRO A 205 -10.83 9.54 2.95
CA PRO A 205 -11.17 8.20 2.48
C PRO A 205 -11.87 7.44 3.59
N THR A 206 -13.12 7.03 3.36
CA THR A 206 -13.94 6.38 4.39
C THR A 206 -14.36 5.00 3.92
N VAL A 207 -14.09 3.99 4.74
CA VAL A 207 -14.48 2.60 4.49
C VAL A 207 -15.48 2.15 5.55
N LEU A 208 -16.60 1.57 5.12
CA LEU A 208 -17.50 0.83 6.01
C LEU A 208 -17.06 -0.63 6.08
N VAL A 209 -16.80 -1.12 7.29
CA VAL A 209 -16.50 -2.52 7.54
C VAL A 209 -17.74 -3.23 8.07
N VAL A 210 -18.24 -4.19 7.28
CA VAL A 210 -19.35 -5.09 7.66
C VAL A 210 -18.77 -6.48 7.97
N SER A 211 -18.57 -6.79 9.25
CA SER A 211 -17.82 -7.99 9.66
C SER A 211 -18.14 -8.39 11.11
N GLY A 212 -17.75 -9.62 11.49
CA GLY A 212 -17.85 -10.11 12.86
C GLY A 212 -16.74 -9.56 13.75
N SER A 213 -17.07 -9.25 15.01
CA SER A 213 -16.10 -8.82 16.03
C SER A 213 -15.40 -10.02 16.67
N GLU A 214 -14.10 -9.88 16.93
CA GLU A 214 -13.23 -10.89 17.53
C GLU A 214 -12.50 -10.32 18.75
N SER A 215 -12.70 -10.91 19.94
CA SER A 215 -12.20 -10.34 21.20
C SER A 215 -10.67 -10.26 21.34
N GLY A 216 -9.91 -11.14 20.70
CA GLY A 216 -8.44 -11.12 20.68
C GLY A 216 -7.84 -10.01 19.80
N GLY A 217 -8.66 -9.38 18.96
CA GLY A 217 -8.27 -8.28 18.09
C GLY A 217 -7.32 -8.65 16.95
N GLY A 218 -7.18 -9.94 16.64
CA GLY A 218 -6.23 -10.45 15.63
C GLY A 218 -6.84 -10.68 14.25
N SER A 219 -8.16 -10.77 14.17
CA SER A 219 -8.90 -11.04 12.94
C SER A 219 -10.25 -10.31 12.95
N GLY A 220 -11.09 -10.56 11.94
CA GLY A 220 -12.42 -9.97 11.84
C GLY A 220 -12.37 -8.45 11.84
N HIS A 221 -13.39 -7.84 12.44
CA HIS A 221 -13.60 -6.40 12.46
C HIS A 221 -12.39 -5.62 13.01
N GLN A 222 -11.72 -6.12 14.05
CA GLN A 222 -10.57 -5.46 14.67
C GLN A 222 -9.36 -5.40 13.74
N ALA A 223 -9.08 -6.49 13.01
CA ALA A 223 -8.01 -6.49 12.01
C ALA A 223 -8.34 -5.55 10.84
N ASP A 224 -9.62 -5.47 10.48
CA ASP A 224 -10.10 -4.57 9.43
C ASP A 224 -9.85 -3.10 9.82
N LEU A 225 -10.30 -2.65 10.99
CA LEU A 225 -10.09 -1.28 11.46
C LEU A 225 -8.59 -0.94 11.60
N LYS A 226 -7.81 -1.83 12.22
CA LYS A 226 -6.35 -1.61 12.41
C LYS A 226 -5.62 -1.46 11.08
N THR A 227 -6.04 -2.21 10.06
CA THR A 227 -5.48 -2.11 8.71
C THR A 227 -5.81 -0.77 8.07
N LEU A 228 -7.07 -0.35 8.12
CA LEU A 228 -7.53 0.90 7.51
C LEU A 228 -6.86 2.11 8.17
N GLU A 229 -6.78 2.13 9.50
CA GLU A 229 -6.08 3.18 10.25
C GLU A 229 -4.59 3.25 9.90
N ALA A 230 -3.92 2.09 9.76
CA ALA A 230 -2.51 2.04 9.35
C ALA A 230 -2.28 2.59 7.93
N LEU A 231 -3.32 2.59 7.08
CA LEU A 231 -3.29 3.12 5.71
C LEU A 231 -3.81 4.56 5.59
N GLY A 232 -4.15 5.20 6.72
CA GLY A 232 -4.68 6.58 6.75
C GLY A 232 -6.11 6.69 6.24
N VAL A 233 -6.92 5.63 6.38
CA VAL A 233 -8.31 5.55 5.93
C VAL A 233 -9.23 5.53 7.14
N TYR A 234 -10.21 6.44 7.18
CA TYR A 234 -11.19 6.47 8.25
C TYR A 234 -12.12 5.26 8.13
N SER A 235 -12.32 4.57 9.25
CA SER A 235 -13.04 3.32 9.26
C SER A 235 -14.33 3.41 10.10
N THR A 236 -15.43 2.95 9.51
CA THR A 236 -16.76 2.86 10.15
C THR A 236 -17.19 1.40 10.24
N SER A 237 -18.21 1.09 11.03
CA SER A 237 -18.53 -0.29 11.40
C SER A 237 -20.01 -0.64 11.31
N ALA A 238 -20.28 -1.88 10.90
CA ALA A 238 -21.52 -2.58 11.15
C ALA A 238 -21.22 -4.04 11.52
N LEU A 239 -21.49 -4.41 12.77
CA LEU A 239 -21.15 -5.73 13.29
C LEU A 239 -22.22 -6.76 12.90
N THR A 240 -21.75 -7.91 12.40
CA THR A 240 -22.60 -9.07 12.02
C THR A 240 -22.72 -10.09 13.15
N SER A 241 -21.66 -10.21 13.95
CA SER A 241 -21.57 -11.11 15.09
C SER A 241 -20.57 -10.60 16.12
N ILE A 242 -20.65 -11.13 17.33
CA ILE A 242 -19.65 -10.94 18.38
C ILE A 242 -19.14 -12.32 18.78
N ALA A 243 -17.83 -12.54 18.62
CA ALA A 243 -17.16 -13.78 18.98
C ALA A 243 -16.28 -13.58 20.23
N ALA A 244 -16.56 -14.35 21.27
CA ALA A 244 -15.58 -14.62 22.32
C ALA A 244 -14.52 -15.55 21.73
N GLN A 245 -13.42 -14.96 21.29
CA GLN A 245 -12.32 -15.62 20.62
C GLN A 245 -11.00 -15.04 21.14
N ASN A 246 -9.95 -15.86 21.12
CA ASN A 246 -8.60 -15.44 21.42
C ASN A 246 -7.60 -16.32 20.62
N THR A 247 -6.30 -16.21 20.92
CA THR A 247 -5.24 -16.97 20.23
C THR A 247 -5.37 -18.50 20.32
N GLN A 248 -6.24 -19.03 21.18
CA GLN A 248 -6.52 -20.46 21.32
C GLN A 248 -7.74 -20.94 20.52
N GLY A 249 -8.46 -20.03 19.84
CA GLY A 249 -9.64 -20.34 19.03
C GLY A 249 -10.90 -19.63 19.50
N VAL A 250 -12.04 -20.06 18.95
CA VAL A 250 -13.37 -19.51 19.23
C VAL A 250 -14.02 -20.27 20.38
N GLN A 251 -14.51 -19.56 21.40
CA GLN A 251 -15.25 -20.14 22.53
C GLN A 251 -16.75 -20.00 22.36
N GLN A 252 -17.21 -18.86 21.83
CA GLN A 252 -18.64 -18.58 21.64
C GLN A 252 -18.83 -17.54 20.55
N VAL A 253 -19.94 -17.63 19.83
CA VAL A 253 -20.37 -16.63 18.84
C VAL A 253 -21.83 -16.29 19.08
N GLN A 254 -22.16 -15.00 19.04
CA GLN A 254 -23.53 -14.51 19.04
C GLN A 254 -23.76 -13.64 17.80
N LEU A 255 -24.84 -13.89 17.07
CA LEU A 255 -25.24 -13.08 15.92
C LEU A 255 -25.87 -11.77 16.37
N VAL A 256 -25.55 -10.70 15.65
CA VAL A 256 -26.27 -9.44 15.75
C VAL A 256 -27.61 -9.60 15.02
N ALA A 257 -28.69 -9.14 15.65
CA ALA A 257 -30.02 -9.22 15.05
C ALA A 257 -30.10 -8.46 13.71
N ASP A 258 -30.81 -9.02 12.74
CA ASP A 258 -30.85 -8.48 11.36
C ASP A 258 -31.33 -7.02 11.29
N ASN A 259 -32.30 -6.64 12.14
CA ASN A 259 -32.79 -5.27 12.22
C ASN A 259 -31.74 -4.31 12.79
N LEU A 260 -30.90 -4.77 13.72
CA LEU A 260 -29.80 -3.97 14.26
C LEU A 260 -28.64 -3.89 13.26
N LEU A 261 -28.34 -4.96 12.50
CA LEU A 261 -27.38 -4.90 11.39
C LEU A 261 -27.83 -3.87 10.33
N ALA A 262 -29.09 -3.92 9.91
CA ALA A 262 -29.65 -2.94 8.98
C ALA A 262 -29.58 -1.51 9.54
N ALA A 263 -29.90 -1.32 10.82
CA ALA A 263 -29.84 -0.01 11.48
C ALA A 263 -28.40 0.53 11.56
N GLN A 264 -27.40 -0.32 11.85
CA GLN A 264 -25.99 0.08 11.84
C GLN A 264 -25.56 0.55 10.45
N ILE A 265 -25.83 -0.24 9.40
CA ILE A 265 -25.48 0.12 8.02
C ILE A 265 -26.14 1.44 7.64
N ASN A 266 -27.46 1.57 7.86
CA ASN A 266 -28.21 2.79 7.55
C ASN A 266 -27.65 4.02 8.27
N SER A 267 -27.30 3.89 9.55
CA SER A 267 -26.77 5.00 10.34
C SER A 267 -25.48 5.53 9.72
N VAL A 268 -24.59 4.64 9.28
CA VAL A 268 -23.32 5.04 8.64
C VAL A 268 -23.57 5.63 7.26
N ILE A 269 -24.26 4.92 6.36
CA ILE A 269 -24.38 5.37 4.96
C ILE A 269 -25.23 6.65 4.81
N SER A 270 -26.05 6.98 5.81
CA SER A 270 -26.86 8.21 5.81
C SER A 270 -26.11 9.46 6.27
N ASP A 271 -24.93 9.30 6.87
CA ASP A 271 -24.16 10.39 7.52
C ASP A 271 -22.74 10.51 6.96
N PHE A 272 -22.08 9.38 6.69
CA PHE A 272 -20.71 9.31 6.20
C PHE A 272 -20.65 9.16 4.68
N ASP A 273 -19.68 9.82 4.07
CA ASP A 273 -19.35 9.70 2.65
C ASP A 273 -18.50 8.43 2.41
N VAL A 274 -19.15 7.27 2.46
CA VAL A 274 -18.49 5.96 2.35
C VAL A 274 -18.04 5.71 0.90
N SER A 275 -16.72 5.64 0.69
CA SER A 275 -16.12 5.38 -0.62
C SER A 275 -16.19 3.90 -1.03
N VAL A 276 -15.94 3.00 -0.07
CA VAL A 276 -15.84 1.55 -0.30
C VAL A 276 -16.40 0.82 0.92
N VAL A 277 -17.02 -0.34 0.71
CA VAL A 277 -17.45 -1.22 1.80
C VAL A 277 -16.63 -2.50 1.78
N LYS A 278 -16.03 -2.85 2.92
CA LYS A 278 -15.40 -4.16 3.11
C LYS A 278 -16.40 -5.10 3.79
N VAL A 279 -16.73 -6.19 3.12
CA VAL A 279 -17.58 -7.26 3.66
C VAL A 279 -16.68 -8.41 4.08
N GLY A 280 -16.66 -8.71 5.39
CA GLY A 280 -15.94 -9.84 5.97
C GLY A 280 -16.88 -10.99 6.34
N SER A 281 -16.73 -11.51 7.56
CA SER A 281 -17.56 -12.63 8.01
C SER A 281 -19.03 -12.22 8.19
N VAL A 282 -19.91 -12.85 7.40
CA VAL A 282 -21.37 -12.79 7.53
C VAL A 282 -21.91 -14.22 7.69
N PRO A 283 -22.12 -14.70 8.92
CA PRO A 283 -22.38 -16.12 9.22
C PRO A 283 -23.84 -16.57 8.96
N SER A 284 -24.66 -15.77 8.28
CA SER A 284 -26.07 -16.08 8.05
C SER A 284 -26.51 -15.66 6.65
N SER A 285 -27.21 -16.57 5.95
CA SER A 285 -27.84 -16.29 4.66
C SER A 285 -28.88 -15.16 4.75
N ARG A 286 -29.54 -15.00 5.90
CA ARG A 286 -30.47 -13.88 6.16
C ARG A 286 -29.74 -12.56 6.30
N GLN A 287 -28.63 -12.52 7.04
CA GLN A 287 -27.79 -11.32 7.13
C GLN A 287 -27.18 -10.95 5.77
N LEU A 288 -26.75 -11.93 4.97
CA LEU A 288 -26.24 -11.69 3.61
C LEU A 288 -27.27 -10.98 2.71
N ARG A 289 -28.56 -11.34 2.82
CA ARG A 289 -29.64 -10.63 2.11
C ARG A 289 -29.81 -9.19 2.60
N VAL A 290 -29.70 -8.95 3.91
CA VAL A 290 -29.74 -7.58 4.47
C VAL A 290 -28.56 -6.75 3.95
N VAL A 291 -27.36 -7.32 3.95
CA VAL A 291 -26.15 -6.68 3.42
C VAL A 291 -26.32 -6.35 1.94
N ALA A 292 -26.80 -7.30 1.13
CA ALA A 292 -27.05 -7.08 -0.29
C ALA A 292 -28.08 -5.98 -0.55
N GLU A 293 -29.19 -5.95 0.22
CA GLU A 293 -30.23 -4.93 0.11
C GLU A 293 -29.70 -3.54 0.45
N LYS A 294 -28.93 -3.40 1.54
CA LYS A 294 -28.50 -2.09 2.04
C LYS A 294 -27.30 -1.49 1.31
N LEU A 295 -26.45 -2.32 0.72
CA LEU A 295 -25.19 -1.87 0.11
C LEU A 295 -25.22 -1.85 -1.42
N HIS A 296 -26.38 -2.11 -2.03
CA HIS A 296 -26.52 -2.05 -3.48
C HIS A 296 -26.09 -0.68 -4.03
N GLY A 297 -25.18 -0.68 -5.01
CA GLY A 297 -24.67 0.53 -5.66
C GLY A 297 -23.38 1.10 -5.06
N LEU A 298 -22.88 0.55 -3.95
CA LEU A 298 -21.57 0.90 -3.39
C LEU A 298 -20.48 -0.08 -3.86
N PRO A 299 -19.20 0.37 -4.00
CA PRO A 299 -18.09 -0.54 -4.28
C PRO A 299 -17.86 -1.51 -3.11
N LEU A 300 -17.92 -2.81 -3.38
CA LEU A 300 -17.72 -3.85 -2.36
C LEU A 300 -16.41 -4.62 -2.57
N VAL A 301 -15.60 -4.70 -1.51
CA VAL A 301 -14.51 -5.66 -1.35
C VAL A 301 -15.01 -6.79 -0.47
N VAL A 302 -15.15 -8.00 -1.03
CA VAL A 302 -15.77 -9.13 -0.35
C VAL A 302 -14.72 -10.20 -0.02
N ASP A 303 -14.55 -10.45 1.27
CA ASP A 303 -13.75 -11.52 1.86
C ASP A 303 -14.72 -12.58 2.42
N PRO A 304 -15.13 -13.58 1.61
CA PRO A 304 -16.14 -14.54 1.99
C PRO A 304 -15.55 -15.54 3.00
N VAL A 305 -15.57 -15.16 4.28
CA VAL A 305 -15.12 -16.03 5.37
C VAL A 305 -16.09 -17.19 5.48
N LEU A 306 -15.64 -18.38 5.06
CA LEU A 306 -16.46 -19.58 5.03
C LEU A 306 -16.52 -20.22 6.43
N PRO A 307 -17.65 -20.86 6.81
CA PRO A 307 -17.75 -21.66 8.04
C PRO A 307 -16.61 -22.69 8.10
N SER A 308 -16.14 -23.11 9.28
CA SER A 308 -15.06 -24.09 9.38
C SER A 308 -15.43 -25.47 8.76
N THR A 309 -14.48 -26.41 8.77
CA THR A 309 -14.54 -27.73 8.10
C THR A 309 -15.89 -28.46 8.24
N PRO A 310 -16.27 -29.26 7.22
CA PRO A 310 -17.51 -30.05 7.22
C PRO A 310 -17.69 -30.83 8.53
N THR A 311 -18.92 -30.86 9.04
CA THR A 311 -19.29 -31.56 10.27
C THR A 311 -20.35 -32.62 9.97
N ASP A 312 -20.40 -33.69 10.76
CA ASP A 312 -21.45 -34.72 10.63
C ASP A 312 -22.85 -34.21 11.07
N ASP A 313 -22.93 -33.00 11.64
CA ASP A 313 -24.21 -32.35 11.96
C ASP A 313 -24.86 -31.77 10.69
N ALA A 314 -25.96 -32.39 10.28
CA ALA A 314 -26.70 -32.01 9.07
C ALA A 314 -27.32 -30.61 9.13
N ALA A 315 -27.62 -30.07 10.32
CA ALA A 315 -28.16 -28.72 10.46
C ALA A 315 -27.06 -27.67 10.24
N VAL A 316 -25.88 -27.89 10.86
CA VAL A 316 -24.71 -27.02 10.67
C VAL A 316 -24.24 -27.03 9.21
N GLN A 317 -24.27 -28.20 8.56
CA GLN A 317 -23.92 -28.30 7.15
C GLN A 317 -24.92 -27.57 6.24
N ARG A 318 -26.23 -27.68 6.52
CA ARG A 318 -27.26 -26.95 5.77
C ARG A 318 -27.09 -25.44 5.89
N ASP A 319 -26.85 -24.94 7.10
CA ASP A 319 -26.62 -23.50 7.32
C ASP A 319 -25.37 -23.02 6.56
N ALA A 320 -24.31 -23.84 6.51
CA ALA A 320 -23.11 -23.53 5.73
C ALA A 320 -23.40 -23.48 4.22
N ASP A 321 -24.17 -24.42 3.70
CA ASP A 321 -24.55 -24.46 2.28
C ASP A 321 -25.45 -23.27 1.90
N ASP A 322 -26.38 -22.88 2.77
CA ASP A 322 -27.24 -21.71 2.60
C ASP A 322 -26.42 -20.41 2.58
N VAL A 323 -25.38 -20.30 3.40
CA VAL A 323 -24.45 -19.16 3.39
C VAL A 323 -23.66 -19.11 2.09
N LEU A 324 -23.13 -20.24 1.62
CA LEU A 324 -22.40 -20.33 0.34
C LEU A 324 -23.29 -19.94 -0.84
N ALA A 325 -24.55 -20.41 -0.86
CA ALA A 325 -25.53 -20.02 -1.88
C ALA A 325 -25.83 -18.52 -1.82
N ALA A 326 -26.07 -17.98 -0.62
CA ALA A 326 -26.37 -16.55 -0.46
C ALA A 326 -25.22 -15.62 -0.89
N TYR A 327 -23.95 -16.00 -0.69
CA TYR A 327 -22.83 -15.25 -1.25
C TYR A 327 -22.91 -15.18 -2.79
N LYS A 328 -23.13 -16.33 -3.44
CA LYS A 328 -23.20 -16.44 -4.90
C LYS A 328 -24.41 -15.72 -5.50
N ASP A 329 -25.57 -15.83 -4.86
CA ASP A 329 -26.83 -15.34 -5.41
C ASP A 329 -27.09 -13.86 -5.08
N HIS A 330 -26.50 -13.33 -4.00
CA HIS A 330 -26.84 -12.00 -3.49
C HIS A 330 -25.65 -11.05 -3.33
N ILE A 331 -24.46 -11.52 -2.96
CA ILE A 331 -23.31 -10.64 -2.70
C ILE A 331 -22.38 -10.53 -3.91
N PHE A 332 -22.00 -11.64 -4.51
CA PHE A 332 -21.09 -11.69 -5.66
C PHE A 332 -21.57 -10.85 -6.86
N PRO A 333 -22.87 -10.77 -7.18
CA PRO A 333 -23.40 -9.85 -8.19
C PRO A 333 -23.11 -8.36 -7.94
N LEU A 334 -22.88 -7.97 -6.68
CA LEU A 334 -22.61 -6.59 -6.26
C LEU A 334 -21.11 -6.33 -6.07
N ALA A 335 -20.28 -7.37 -6.07
CA ALA A 335 -18.88 -7.26 -5.69
C ALA A 335 -18.05 -6.53 -6.76
N THR A 336 -17.29 -5.52 -6.31
CA THR A 336 -16.21 -4.95 -7.14
C THR A 336 -15.05 -5.94 -7.18
N ILE A 337 -14.68 -6.50 -6.04
CA ILE A 337 -13.68 -7.56 -5.95
C ILE A 337 -14.08 -8.59 -4.90
N VAL A 338 -13.91 -9.87 -5.23
CA VAL A 338 -13.93 -10.98 -4.27
C VAL A 338 -12.50 -11.45 -4.04
N THR A 339 -12.10 -11.60 -2.79
CA THR A 339 -10.80 -12.15 -2.40
C THR A 339 -10.98 -13.53 -1.79
N SER A 340 -10.22 -14.52 -2.23
CA SER A 340 -10.23 -15.84 -1.60
C SER A 340 -8.86 -16.50 -1.65
N THR A 341 -8.67 -17.53 -0.83
CA THR A 341 -7.64 -18.53 -1.12
C THR A 341 -8.12 -19.52 -2.20
N LEU A 342 -7.22 -20.33 -2.72
CA LEU A 342 -7.53 -21.37 -3.69
C LEU A 342 -8.41 -22.46 -3.05
N SER A 343 -8.12 -22.83 -1.79
CA SER A 343 -8.96 -23.75 -1.03
C SER A 343 -10.39 -23.22 -0.81
N GLU A 344 -10.53 -21.93 -0.46
CA GLU A 344 -11.83 -21.28 -0.31
C GLU A 344 -12.60 -21.19 -1.64
N ALA A 345 -11.90 -20.82 -2.72
CA ALA A 345 -12.48 -20.75 -4.07
C ALA A 345 -13.05 -22.11 -4.51
N ARG A 346 -12.31 -23.20 -4.26
CA ARG A 346 -12.79 -24.56 -4.57
C ARG A 346 -14.05 -24.90 -3.80
N ARG A 347 -14.11 -24.55 -2.52
CA ARG A 347 -15.28 -24.81 -1.68
C ARG A 347 -16.50 -24.02 -2.15
N LEU A 348 -16.34 -22.74 -2.48
CA LEU A 348 -17.41 -21.91 -3.06
C LEU A 348 -17.98 -22.52 -4.36
N LEU A 349 -17.12 -23.11 -5.17
CA LEU A 349 -17.46 -23.75 -6.45
C LEU A 349 -17.89 -25.22 -6.33
N GLY A 350 -17.78 -25.85 -5.16
CA GLY A 350 -18.00 -27.30 -4.97
C GLY A 350 -17.03 -28.18 -5.77
N ARG A 351 -15.80 -27.72 -6.02
CA ARG A 351 -14.77 -28.44 -6.80
C ARG A 351 -13.84 -29.26 -5.89
N ARG A 352 -13.33 -30.38 -6.43
CA ARG A 352 -12.29 -31.20 -5.79
C ARG A 352 -10.90 -30.56 -5.94
N GLU A 353 -9.95 -30.96 -5.10
CA GLU A 353 -8.55 -30.48 -5.14
C GLU A 353 -7.86 -30.83 -6.46
N SER A 354 -7.32 -29.82 -7.15
CA SER A 354 -6.20 -29.99 -8.09
C SER A 354 -5.03 -29.11 -7.63
N VAL A 355 -3.93 -28.95 -8.38
CA VAL A 355 -2.82 -28.06 -7.95
C VAL A 355 -2.33 -27.25 -9.15
N GLY A 356 -2.11 -25.93 -8.96
CA GLY A 356 -1.31 -25.09 -9.86
C GLY A 356 -1.90 -23.71 -10.17
N VAL A 357 -1.08 -22.86 -10.81
CA VAL A 357 -1.48 -21.50 -11.28
C VAL A 357 -2.59 -21.58 -12.32
N ASP A 358 -2.56 -22.58 -13.21
CA ASP A 358 -3.63 -22.82 -14.19
C ASP A 358 -4.98 -23.09 -13.52
N GLU A 359 -4.96 -23.75 -12.35
CA GLU A 359 -6.16 -23.94 -11.56
C GLU A 359 -6.61 -22.63 -10.91
N ALA A 360 -5.69 -21.84 -10.34
CA ALA A 360 -6.01 -20.51 -9.79
C ALA A 360 -6.71 -19.63 -10.84
N ARG A 361 -6.19 -19.60 -12.08
CA ARG A 361 -6.82 -18.92 -13.21
C ARG A 361 -8.22 -19.48 -13.52
N SER A 362 -8.35 -20.81 -13.56
CA SER A 362 -9.62 -21.50 -13.83
C SER A 362 -10.69 -21.22 -12.76
N VAL A 363 -10.33 -21.25 -11.47
CA VAL A 363 -11.27 -20.97 -10.38
C VAL A 363 -11.62 -19.48 -10.30
N ALA A 364 -10.66 -18.57 -10.55
CA ALA A 364 -10.93 -17.13 -10.60
C ALA A 364 -11.95 -16.81 -11.69
N ARG A 365 -11.75 -17.35 -12.89
CA ARG A 365 -12.70 -17.21 -14.01
C ARG A 365 -14.07 -17.80 -13.69
N ALA A 366 -14.11 -18.97 -13.04
CA ALA A 366 -15.37 -19.61 -12.65
C ALA A 366 -16.13 -18.81 -11.58
N LEU A 367 -15.45 -18.24 -10.59
CA LEU A 367 -16.06 -17.37 -9.59
C LEU A 367 -16.60 -16.07 -10.20
N ALA A 368 -15.91 -15.50 -11.19
CA ALA A 368 -16.36 -14.30 -11.89
C ALA A 368 -17.71 -14.47 -12.62
N GLN A 369 -18.08 -15.70 -12.97
CA GLN A 369 -19.39 -16.01 -13.58
C GLN A 369 -20.57 -15.71 -12.64
N TYR A 370 -20.33 -15.63 -11.32
CA TYR A 370 -21.36 -15.29 -10.33
C TYR A 370 -21.58 -13.79 -10.15
N GLY A 371 -20.83 -12.92 -10.83
CA GLY A 371 -21.05 -11.47 -10.68
C GLY A 371 -19.85 -10.55 -10.47
N PRO A 372 -18.78 -10.94 -9.75
CA PRO A 372 -17.75 -10.00 -9.35
C PRO A 372 -17.04 -9.40 -10.56
N LYS A 373 -16.71 -8.10 -10.49
CA LYS A 373 -15.90 -7.45 -11.54
C LYS A 373 -14.47 -7.98 -11.54
N TYR A 374 -13.92 -8.21 -10.34
CA TYR A 374 -12.62 -8.81 -10.13
C TYR A 374 -12.68 -9.99 -9.16
N VAL A 375 -11.81 -10.98 -9.36
CA VAL A 375 -11.61 -12.09 -8.42
C VAL A 375 -10.13 -12.28 -8.16
N LEU A 376 -9.73 -12.16 -6.89
CA LEU A 376 -8.39 -12.41 -6.40
C LEU A 376 -8.32 -13.79 -5.76
N VAL A 377 -7.50 -14.68 -6.32
CA VAL A 377 -7.26 -16.03 -5.78
C VAL A 377 -5.81 -16.16 -5.36
N ARG A 378 -5.57 -16.22 -4.05
CA ARG A 378 -4.24 -16.53 -3.49
C ARG A 378 -4.04 -18.03 -3.41
N ILE A 379 -2.86 -18.49 -3.80
CA ILE A 379 -2.53 -19.90 -3.73
C ILE A 379 -2.07 -20.23 -2.30
N ASP A 380 -2.86 -21.02 -1.60
CA ASP A 380 -2.58 -21.59 -0.28
C ASP A 380 -2.25 -23.09 -0.40
N GLY A 381 -1.30 -23.58 0.41
CA GLY A 381 -0.86 -24.99 0.42
C GLY A 381 0.50 -25.26 -0.25
N ASP A 382 0.91 -26.54 -0.22
CA ASP A 382 2.17 -27.06 -0.81
C ASP A 382 2.12 -26.98 -2.34
N CYS A 383 2.32 -25.78 -2.85
CA CYS A 383 2.88 -25.60 -4.18
C CYS A 383 4.29 -26.20 -4.11
N ARG A 384 4.74 -26.92 -5.14
CA ARG A 384 6.05 -27.61 -5.18
C ARG A 384 7.27 -26.70 -4.96
N ASP A 385 7.05 -25.40 -4.76
CA ASP A 385 8.04 -24.39 -4.47
C ASP A 385 7.79 -23.83 -3.06
N THR A 386 8.64 -24.19 -2.11
CA THR A 386 8.45 -23.90 -0.68
C THR A 386 8.84 -22.46 -0.31
N GLU A 387 9.40 -21.69 -1.23
CA GLU A 387 9.96 -20.35 -0.97
C GLU A 387 9.06 -19.18 -1.41
N THR A 388 8.05 -19.41 -2.25
CA THR A 388 7.20 -18.35 -2.80
C THR A 388 5.71 -18.56 -2.50
N ARG A 389 4.96 -17.47 -2.39
CA ARG A 389 3.49 -17.44 -2.37
C ARG A 389 3.04 -16.73 -3.64
N GLY A 390 2.11 -17.34 -4.38
CA GLY A 390 1.59 -16.76 -5.62
C GLY A 390 0.10 -16.47 -5.54
N GLY A 391 -0.41 -15.84 -6.59
CA GLY A 391 -1.84 -15.77 -6.84
C GLY A 391 -2.16 -15.05 -8.12
N VAL A 392 -3.45 -14.96 -8.40
CA VAL A 392 -3.97 -14.36 -9.63
C VAL A 392 -5.15 -13.46 -9.33
N LEU A 393 -5.13 -12.28 -9.93
CA LEU A 393 -6.27 -11.39 -10.05
C LEU A 393 -6.84 -11.56 -11.46
N TYR A 394 -8.14 -11.85 -11.57
CA TYR A 394 -8.85 -11.91 -12.84
C TYR A 394 -9.82 -10.74 -12.96
N GLY A 395 -9.72 -9.97 -14.05
CA GLY A 395 -10.68 -8.93 -14.42
C GLY A 395 -11.70 -9.48 -15.41
N ARG A 396 -12.99 -9.42 -15.06
CA ARG A 396 -14.05 -10.00 -15.91
C ARG A 396 -14.33 -9.16 -17.16
N GLU A 397 -14.28 -7.84 -17.05
CA GLU A 397 -14.65 -6.94 -18.15
C GLU A 397 -13.64 -6.94 -19.29
N ASN A 398 -12.34 -7.08 -18.98
CA ASN A 398 -11.25 -7.14 -19.96
C ASN A 398 -10.73 -8.57 -20.20
N GLU A 399 -11.23 -9.56 -19.45
CA GLU A 399 -10.75 -10.95 -19.44
C GLU A 399 -9.24 -11.09 -19.15
N GLU A 400 -8.64 -10.12 -18.47
CA GLU A 400 -7.20 -10.10 -18.17
C GLU A 400 -6.86 -10.81 -16.85
N PHE A 401 -5.66 -11.37 -16.81
CA PHE A 401 -5.07 -11.93 -15.59
C PHE A 401 -3.84 -11.13 -15.19
N TYR A 402 -3.76 -10.81 -13.90
CA TYR A 402 -2.58 -10.22 -13.27
C TYR A 402 -2.03 -11.23 -12.26
N GLU A 403 -0.78 -11.62 -12.45
CA GLU A 403 -0.11 -12.56 -11.57
C GLU A 403 0.83 -11.83 -10.62
N TYR A 404 0.90 -12.34 -9.40
CA TYR A 404 1.81 -11.83 -8.39
C TYR A 404 2.50 -12.98 -7.68
N THR A 405 3.75 -12.73 -7.32
CA THR A 405 4.59 -13.65 -6.59
C THR A 405 5.28 -12.89 -5.48
N ASP A 406 5.27 -13.47 -4.30
CA ASP A 406 5.85 -12.90 -3.09
C ASP A 406 6.71 -13.94 -2.37
N LYS A 407 7.71 -13.47 -1.61
CA LYS A 407 8.56 -14.35 -0.80
C LYS A 407 7.79 -14.85 0.40
N LYS A 408 7.82 -16.17 0.62
CA LYS A 408 7.17 -16.78 1.78
C LYS A 408 7.98 -16.49 3.05
N ILE A 409 7.37 -15.78 3.99
CA ILE A 409 7.91 -15.60 5.33
C ILE A 409 7.50 -16.80 6.20
N SER A 410 8.48 -17.46 6.82
CA SER A 410 8.27 -18.64 7.67
C SER A 410 7.84 -18.23 9.08
N THR A 411 6.57 -17.84 9.23
CA THR A 411 5.99 -17.45 10.52
C THR A 411 4.68 -18.16 10.79
N THR A 412 4.40 -18.41 12.08
CA THR A 412 3.11 -18.93 12.57
C THR A 412 2.12 -17.80 12.89
N ASN A 413 2.58 -16.55 12.99
CA ASN A 413 1.76 -15.35 13.18
C ASN A 413 1.09 -14.94 11.86
N THR A 414 0.14 -15.74 11.38
CA THR A 414 -0.61 -15.53 10.13
C THR A 414 -2.15 -15.46 10.22
N PRO A 415 -2.82 -15.76 11.36
CA PRO A 415 -4.24 -15.48 11.51
C PRO A 415 -4.58 -14.02 11.20
N GLY A 416 -5.71 -13.81 10.51
CA GLY A 416 -6.15 -12.48 10.10
C GLY A 416 -5.49 -11.95 8.82
N ALA A 417 -4.57 -12.70 8.18
CA ALA A 417 -3.95 -12.28 6.91
C ALA A 417 -4.98 -12.06 5.78
N GLY A 418 -6.02 -12.89 5.70
CA GLY A 418 -7.12 -12.71 4.73
C GLY A 418 -7.87 -11.39 4.96
N CYS A 419 -8.37 -11.17 6.18
CA CYS A 419 -9.06 -9.94 6.55
C CYS A 419 -8.18 -8.69 6.36
N THR A 420 -6.90 -8.79 6.71
CA THR A 420 -5.91 -7.72 6.53
C THR A 420 -5.72 -7.40 5.05
N LEU A 421 -5.60 -8.40 4.18
CA LEU A 421 -5.46 -8.17 2.74
C LEU A 421 -6.69 -7.49 2.15
N ALA A 422 -7.88 -8.03 2.43
CA ALA A 422 -9.12 -7.48 1.92
C ALA A 422 -9.36 -6.05 2.40
N SER A 423 -9.04 -5.76 3.66
CA SER A 423 -9.13 -4.41 4.23
C SER A 423 -8.08 -3.46 3.65
N ALA A 424 -6.88 -3.94 3.35
CA ALA A 424 -5.87 -3.14 2.65
C ALA A 424 -6.31 -2.80 1.21
N ILE A 425 -6.89 -3.77 0.48
CA ILE A 425 -7.48 -3.52 -0.85
C ILE A 425 -8.57 -2.46 -0.76
N ALA A 426 -9.49 -2.58 0.21
CA ALA A 426 -10.54 -1.60 0.43
C ALA A 426 -9.98 -0.20 0.75
N GLY A 427 -8.92 -0.14 1.56
CA GLY A 427 -8.22 1.11 1.89
C GLY A 427 -7.59 1.78 0.68
N PHE A 428 -6.84 1.03 -0.14
CA PHE A 428 -6.25 1.58 -1.37
C PHE A 428 -7.30 1.96 -2.42
N MET A 429 -8.38 1.18 -2.55
CA MET A 429 -9.51 1.58 -3.40
C MET A 429 -10.19 2.86 -2.90
N ALA A 430 -10.38 3.02 -1.58
CA ALA A 430 -10.95 4.23 -1.00
C ALA A 430 -10.03 5.46 -1.17
N ARG A 431 -8.72 5.22 -1.25
CA ARG A 431 -7.70 6.19 -1.64
C ARG A 431 -7.63 6.42 -3.16
N GLY A 432 -8.51 5.82 -3.96
CA GLY A 432 -8.67 6.08 -5.39
C GLY A 432 -7.80 5.24 -6.33
N TYR A 433 -7.03 4.27 -5.83
CA TYR A 433 -6.25 3.39 -6.70
C TYR A 433 -7.18 2.44 -7.49
N PRO A 434 -6.90 2.20 -8.79
CA PRO A 434 -7.54 1.14 -9.57
C PRO A 434 -7.38 -0.23 -8.89
N VAL A 435 -8.30 -1.17 -9.17
CA VAL A 435 -8.31 -2.48 -8.49
C VAL A 435 -6.98 -3.25 -8.62
N PRO A 436 -6.34 -3.36 -9.80
CA PRO A 436 -5.03 -4.03 -9.91
C PRO A 436 -3.96 -3.39 -9.02
N ASP A 437 -3.84 -2.07 -9.05
CA ASP A 437 -2.86 -1.32 -8.24
C ASP A 437 -3.15 -1.43 -6.73
N ALA A 438 -4.43 -1.39 -6.35
CA ALA A 438 -4.86 -1.56 -4.97
C ALA A 438 -4.51 -2.96 -4.44
N VAL A 439 -4.64 -4.00 -5.29
CA VAL A 439 -4.23 -5.37 -4.97
C VAL A 439 -2.73 -5.49 -4.81
N GLU A 440 -1.94 -4.95 -5.73
CA GLU A 440 -0.47 -4.99 -5.67
C GLU A 440 0.04 -4.32 -4.38
N ARG A 441 -0.46 -3.13 -4.07
CA ARG A 441 -0.10 -2.41 -2.83
C ARG A 441 -0.55 -3.14 -1.57
N ALA A 442 -1.74 -3.74 -1.59
CA ALA A 442 -2.25 -4.50 -0.45
C ALA A 442 -1.43 -5.77 -0.19
N ILE A 443 -0.91 -6.43 -1.24
CA ILE A 443 0.02 -7.54 -1.12
C ILE A 443 1.33 -7.08 -0.50
N GLY A 444 1.91 -5.97 -0.98
CA GLY A 444 3.13 -5.38 -0.39
C GLY A 444 2.96 -5.02 1.08
N TYR A 445 1.85 -4.34 1.42
CA TYR A 445 1.52 -4.02 2.82
C TYR A 445 1.38 -5.29 3.68
N LEU A 446 0.66 -6.31 3.20
CA LEU A 446 0.51 -7.57 3.93
C LEU A 446 1.87 -8.25 4.15
N HIS A 447 2.76 -8.24 3.14
CA HIS A 447 4.10 -8.78 3.26
C HIS A 447 4.86 -8.14 4.43
N GLU A 448 4.88 -6.81 4.48
CA GLU A 448 5.54 -6.07 5.55
C GLU A 448 4.90 -6.31 6.92
N VAL A 449 3.57 -6.43 6.98
CA VAL A 449 2.84 -6.73 8.20
C VAL A 449 3.17 -8.13 8.71
N ILE A 450 3.29 -9.12 7.82
CA ILE A 450 3.72 -10.47 8.19
C ILE A 450 5.17 -10.44 8.70
N ALA A 451 6.07 -9.75 7.98
CA ALA A 451 7.48 -9.65 8.35
C ALA A 451 7.67 -9.06 9.76
N ARG A 452 7.01 -7.93 10.06
CA ARG A 452 7.11 -7.30 11.38
C ARG A 452 6.42 -8.07 12.50
N SER A 453 5.48 -8.96 12.16
CA SER A 453 4.77 -9.78 13.15
C SER A 453 5.56 -11.01 13.58
N GLU A 454 6.63 -11.35 12.85
CA GLU A 454 7.49 -12.48 13.16
C GLU A 454 8.02 -12.39 14.60
N GLY A 455 7.89 -13.49 15.35
CA GLY A 455 8.36 -13.57 16.73
C GLY A 455 7.54 -12.80 17.76
N THR A 456 6.48 -12.08 17.37
CA THR A 456 5.71 -11.26 18.31
C THR A 456 4.96 -12.14 19.34
N PRO A 457 5.16 -11.94 20.66
CA PRO A 457 4.61 -12.81 21.71
C PRO A 457 3.19 -12.40 22.18
N LEU A 458 2.29 -12.12 21.24
CA LEU A 458 0.91 -11.75 21.57
C LEU A 458 0.04 -12.99 21.76
N GLY A 459 -0.30 -13.29 23.01
CA GLY A 459 -1.08 -14.45 23.41
C GLY A 459 -0.27 -15.74 23.53
N GLN A 460 -0.90 -16.79 24.07
CA GLN A 460 -0.25 -18.07 24.37
C GLN A 460 -0.58 -19.18 23.37
N GLY A 461 -1.64 -18.99 22.57
CA GLY A 461 -2.08 -19.99 21.60
C GLY A 461 -1.32 -19.95 20.28
N PRO A 462 -1.61 -20.91 19.38
CA PRO A 462 -0.98 -21.00 18.07
C PRO A 462 -1.43 -19.90 17.12
N ASN A 463 -2.60 -19.28 17.35
CA ASN A 463 -3.18 -18.28 16.46
C ASN A 463 -2.78 -16.86 16.87
N ARG A 464 -1.49 -16.54 16.81
CA ARG A 464 -0.98 -15.21 17.19
C ARG A 464 -1.28 -14.14 16.12
N PRO A 465 -1.70 -12.93 16.51
CA PRO A 465 -2.14 -11.90 15.59
C PRO A 465 -1.00 -11.23 14.82
N LEU A 466 -1.38 -10.57 13.72
CA LEU A 466 -0.53 -9.63 12.99
C LEU A 466 -0.42 -8.28 13.73
N VAL A 467 0.70 -7.58 13.53
CA VAL A 467 0.98 -6.22 13.99
C VAL A 467 0.77 -5.25 12.82
N HIS A 468 -0.44 -4.69 12.72
CA HIS A 468 -0.85 -3.87 11.56
C HIS A 468 -0.12 -2.53 11.45
N SER A 469 0.20 -1.86 12.57
CA SER A 469 0.87 -0.56 12.54
C SER A 469 2.40 -0.69 12.53
N GLY A 470 3.08 0.12 11.71
CA GLY A 470 4.55 0.20 11.66
C GLY A 470 5.20 1.05 12.75
N ASN A 471 4.41 1.64 13.66
CA ASN A 471 4.95 2.41 14.77
C ASN A 471 5.65 1.46 15.75
N SER A 472 6.98 1.56 15.77
CA SER A 472 7.99 0.75 16.47
C SER A 472 7.91 0.78 18.00
N ILE A 473 6.78 1.18 18.59
CA ILE A 473 6.64 1.24 20.04
C ILE A 473 6.74 -0.17 20.64
N TRP A 474 6.19 -1.19 19.99
CA TRP A 474 6.17 -2.56 20.50
C TRP A 474 7.51 -3.30 20.40
N VAL A 475 8.35 -2.95 19.42
CA VAL A 475 9.63 -3.64 19.16
C VAL A 475 10.70 -3.26 20.20
N ASN A 476 10.55 -2.10 20.87
CA ASN A 476 11.50 -1.65 21.89
C ASN A 476 11.17 -2.14 23.32
N TYR A 477 10.12 -2.94 23.51
CA TYR A 477 9.72 -3.47 24.82
C TYR A 477 10.03 -4.96 25.04
N PHE A 478 10.66 -5.64 24.07
CA PHE A 478 10.97 -7.08 24.15
C PHE A 478 12.40 -7.40 23.76
#